data_AF-A0A829VZG5-F1
#
_entry.id   AF-A0A829VZG5-F1
#
_cell.length_a   1.000
_cell.length_b   1.000
_cell.length_c   1.000
_cell.angle_alpha   90.00
_cell.angle_beta   90.00
_cell.angle_gamma   90.00
#
_symmetry.space_group_name_H-M   'P 1'
#
loop_
_entity.id
_entity.type
_entity.pdbx_description
1 polymer ?
#
loop_
_entity_poly.entity_id
_entity_poly.type
_entity_poly.pdbx_seq_one_letter_code
_entity_poly.pdbx_strand_id
1 'polypeptide(L)'
;MSLIHCPECGKEVSDKSDKCIHCGYPINNNNICKVNGTDYDLSFLLDESYSVLYKVRDLIQISKSDIVHVKPVVEKIIQEKEIPSVINLPLKQKIDNTPKCPTCGSTNIEKISMTKKAFGGAMFGLFSSDVRNTMKCKNCGAKW
;
A
#
# COMPACT_ATOMS: atom_id res chain seq x y z
N MET A 1 -24.07 15.86 23.53
CA MET A 1 -23.87 16.88 22.48
C MET A 1 -22.88 17.86 23.06
N SER A 2 -21.74 18.03 22.42
CA SER A 2 -20.70 18.96 22.87
C SER A 2 -20.85 20.25 22.07
N LEU A 3 -20.79 21.39 22.74
CA LEU A 3 -20.60 22.67 22.07
C LEU A 3 -19.10 22.88 21.93
N ILE A 4 -18.65 23.16 20.71
CA ILE A 4 -17.28 23.57 20.39
C ILE A 4 -17.27 25.03 19.98
N HIS A 5 -16.14 25.69 20.18
CA HIS A 5 -15.97 27.07 19.73
C HIS A 5 -15.51 27.09 18.27
N CYS A 6 -16.20 27.85 17.43
CA CYS A 6 -15.79 28.06 16.05
C CYS A 6 -14.42 28.77 16.02
N PRO A 7 -13.41 28.24 15.29
CA PRO A 7 -12.07 28.82 15.28
C PRO A 7 -12.00 30.18 14.55
N GLU A 8 -12.97 30.48 13.68
CA GLU A 8 -13.05 31.77 12.99
C GLU A 8 -13.77 32.84 13.80
N CYS A 9 -15.00 32.57 14.25
CA CYS A 9 -15.84 33.61 14.88
C CYS A 9 -15.93 33.52 16.40
N GLY A 10 -15.36 32.48 17.01
CA GLY A 10 -15.34 32.28 18.47
C GLY A 10 -16.68 31.90 19.10
N LYS A 11 -17.77 31.81 18.33
CA LYS A 11 -19.10 31.45 18.85
C LYS A 11 -19.25 29.94 19.03
N GLU A 12 -20.14 29.55 19.95
CA GLU A 12 -20.46 28.15 20.23
C GLU A 12 -21.26 27.53 19.07
N VAL A 13 -20.84 26.34 18.64
CA VAL A 13 -21.48 25.54 17.59
C VAL A 13 -21.52 24.09 18.05
N SER A 14 -22.52 23.31 17.61
CA SER A 14 -22.50 21.88 17.84
C SER A 14 -21.31 21.22 17.12
N ASP A 15 -20.66 20.31 17.83
CA ASP A 15 -19.66 19.38 17.30
C ASP A 15 -20.12 18.54 16.09
N LYS A 16 -21.44 18.47 15.84
CA LYS A 16 -22.04 17.73 14.72
C LYS A 16 -22.49 18.60 13.55
N SER A 17 -22.38 19.91 13.65
CA SER A 17 -22.80 20.80 12.56
C SER A 17 -21.80 20.75 11.40
N ASP A 18 -22.27 20.64 10.16
CA ASP A 18 -21.40 20.69 8.98
C ASP A 18 -20.68 22.04 8.86
N LYS A 19 -21.38 23.12 9.22
CA LYS A 19 -20.88 24.50 9.23
C LYS A 19 -21.37 25.28 10.44
N CYS A 20 -20.59 26.27 10.83
CA CYS A 20 -20.95 27.25 11.84
C CYS A 20 -22.20 28.01 11.39
N ILE A 21 -23.23 27.98 12.21
CA ILE A 21 -24.50 28.67 11.95
C ILE A 21 -24.36 30.21 11.99
N HIS A 22 -23.26 30.73 12.54
CA HIS A 22 -23.07 32.18 12.72
C HIS A 22 -22.22 32.84 11.64
N CYS A 23 -21.16 32.17 11.16
CA CYS A 23 -20.26 32.73 10.14
C CYS A 23 -20.14 31.87 8.89
N GLY A 24 -20.66 30.63 8.89
CA GLY A 24 -20.56 29.71 7.76
C GLY A 24 -19.27 28.89 7.69
N TYR A 25 -18.35 29.03 8.66
CA TYR A 25 -17.11 28.25 8.70
C TYR A 25 -17.38 26.73 8.75
N PRO A 26 -16.78 25.89 7.89
CA PRO A 26 -17.00 24.45 7.93
C PRO A 26 -16.44 23.85 9.23
N ILE A 27 -17.32 23.25 10.02
CA ILE A 27 -16.97 22.66 11.32
C ILE A 27 -16.70 21.16 11.18
N ASN A 28 -17.50 20.49 10.36
CA ASN A 28 -17.29 19.09 10.00
C ASN A 28 -16.96 19.03 8.51
N ASN A 29 -15.70 18.72 8.20
CA ASN A 29 -15.32 18.49 6.81
C ASN A 29 -15.83 17.11 6.40
N ASN A 30 -16.89 17.08 5.58
CA ASN A 30 -17.38 15.87 4.90
C ASN A 30 -16.34 15.22 3.96
N ASN A 31 -15.14 15.80 3.89
CA ASN A 31 -14.03 15.32 3.08
C ASN A 31 -13.16 14.28 3.81
N ILE A 32 -13.44 14.00 5.08
CA ILE A 32 -12.78 12.92 5.82
C ILE A 32 -13.36 11.58 5.38
N CYS A 33 -12.50 10.74 4.82
CA CYS A 33 -12.86 9.41 4.33
C CYS A 33 -12.06 8.33 5.07
N LYS A 34 -12.73 7.26 5.49
CA LYS A 34 -12.09 6.08 6.04
C LYS A 34 -11.60 5.16 4.92
N VAL A 35 -10.31 5.22 4.60
CA VAL A 35 -9.66 4.35 3.62
C VAL A 35 -9.01 3.18 4.33
N ASN A 36 -9.48 1.96 4.06
CA ASN A 36 -8.95 0.72 4.66
C ASN A 36 -8.86 0.75 6.20
N GLY A 37 -9.83 1.41 6.86
CA GLY A 37 -9.91 1.52 8.31
C GLY A 37 -9.20 2.72 8.93
N THR A 38 -8.50 3.53 8.13
CA THR A 38 -7.77 4.75 8.54
C THR A 38 -8.42 5.99 7.95
N ASP A 39 -8.57 7.04 8.76
CA ASP A 39 -9.23 8.29 8.34
C ASP A 39 -8.24 9.22 7.65
N TYR A 40 -8.60 9.71 6.46
CA TYR A 40 -7.81 10.63 5.65
C TYR A 40 -8.66 11.80 5.17
N ASP A 41 -8.08 13.00 5.15
CA ASP A 41 -8.67 14.15 4.47
C ASP A 41 -8.44 14.02 2.96
N LEU A 42 -9.51 13.75 2.21
CA LEU A 42 -9.48 13.61 0.76
C LEU A 42 -9.88 14.91 0.03
N SER A 43 -9.84 16.07 0.69
CA SER A 43 -10.17 17.38 0.08
C SER A 43 -9.41 17.63 -1.24
N PHE A 44 -8.20 17.10 -1.38
CA PHE A 44 -7.39 17.19 -2.61
C PHE A 44 -8.06 16.57 -3.84
N LEU A 45 -9.01 15.63 -3.67
CA LEU A 45 -9.75 15.04 -4.79
C LEU A 45 -10.72 16.05 -5.43
N LEU A 46 -11.21 17.02 -4.67
CA LEU A 46 -12.15 18.04 -5.14
C LEU A 46 -11.46 19.31 -5.65
N ASP A 47 -10.15 19.47 -5.41
CA ASP A 47 -9.40 20.64 -5.85
C ASP A 47 -9.26 20.67 -7.39
N GLU A 48 -9.80 21.70 -8.05
CA GLU A 48 -9.75 21.87 -9.50
C GLU A 48 -8.34 22.25 -10.00
N SER A 49 -7.46 22.75 -9.14
CA SER A 49 -6.07 23.07 -9.49
C SER A 49 -5.18 21.82 -9.65
N TYR A 50 -5.62 20.69 -9.10
CA TYR A 50 -4.90 19.42 -9.16
C TYR A 50 -5.27 18.61 -10.41
N SER A 51 -4.25 18.21 -11.19
CA SER A 51 -4.45 17.26 -12.29
C SER A 51 -4.93 15.89 -11.77
N VAL A 52 -5.82 15.25 -12.53
CA VAL A 52 -6.38 13.91 -12.26
C VAL A 52 -5.28 12.88 -11.99
N LEU A 53 -4.13 13.01 -12.66
CA LEU A 53 -2.98 12.12 -12.47
C LEU A 53 -2.45 12.15 -11.04
N TYR A 54 -2.35 13.33 -10.43
CA TYR A 54 -1.85 13.48 -9.05
C TYR A 54 -2.88 12.97 -8.04
N LYS A 55 -4.18 13.24 -8.28
CA LYS A 55 -5.28 12.70 -7.45
C LYS A 55 -5.24 11.17 -7.37
N VAL A 56 -5.06 10.51 -8.52
CA VAL A 56 -4.94 9.05 -8.60
C VAL A 56 -3.67 8.57 -7.90
N ARG A 57 -2.52 9.23 -8.13
CA ARG A 57 -1.24 8.85 -7.51
C ARG A 57 -1.31 8.88 -5.99
N ASP A 58 -1.85 9.96 -5.43
CA ASP A 58 -1.86 10.17 -3.99
C ASP A 58 -2.86 9.23 -3.32
N LEU A 59 -4.02 8.94 -3.95
CA LEU A 59 -4.95 7.93 -3.46
C LEU A 59 -4.37 6.50 -3.52
N ILE A 60 -3.52 6.18 -4.50
CA ILE A 60 -2.76 4.93 -4.55
C ILE A 60 -1.79 4.84 -3.36
N GLN A 61 -1.08 5.92 -3.04
CA GLN A 61 -0.13 5.95 -1.93
C GLN A 61 -0.82 5.76 -0.57
N ILE A 62 -1.99 6.38 -0.40
CA ILE A 62 -2.82 6.26 0.81
C ILE A 62 -3.39 4.85 0.93
N SER A 63 -4.08 4.37 -0.11
CA SER A 63 -4.79 3.09 -0.07
C SER A 63 -3.88 1.87 -0.17
N LYS A 64 -2.66 2.04 -0.69
CA LYS A 64 -1.73 0.94 -1.05
C LYS A 64 -2.35 -0.08 -2.00
N SER A 65 -3.30 0.36 -2.83
CA SER A 65 -4.01 -0.45 -3.82
C SER A 65 -3.41 -0.27 -5.22
N ASP A 66 -3.80 -1.15 -6.14
CA ASP A 66 -3.48 -1.00 -7.55
C ASP A 66 -4.35 0.06 -8.25
N ILE A 67 -3.76 0.67 -9.29
CA ILE A 67 -4.39 1.71 -10.12
C ILE A 67 -5.73 1.28 -10.73
N VAL A 68 -5.88 -0.01 -11.02
CA VAL A 68 -7.10 -0.60 -11.60
C VAL A 68 -8.31 -0.36 -10.71
N HIS A 69 -8.13 -0.40 -9.39
CA HIS A 69 -9.20 -0.20 -8.42
C HIS A 69 -9.34 1.27 -8.03
N VAL A 70 -8.23 2.03 -8.03
CA VAL A 70 -8.22 3.43 -7.59
C VAL A 70 -8.83 4.37 -8.64
N LYS A 71 -8.47 4.19 -9.92
CA LYS A 71 -8.93 5.06 -11.01
C LYS A 71 -10.45 5.26 -11.06
N PRO A 72 -11.29 4.21 -11.07
CA PRO A 72 -12.74 4.38 -11.13
C PRO A 72 -13.30 5.10 -9.90
N VAL A 73 -12.68 4.93 -8.73
CA VAL A 73 -13.11 5.60 -7.50
C VAL A 73 -12.85 7.10 -7.59
N VAL A 74 -11.66 7.50 -8.06
CA VAL A 74 -11.32 8.92 -8.23
C VAL A 74 -12.23 9.57 -9.27
N GLU A 75 -12.47 8.90 -10.40
CA GLU A 75 -13.37 9.41 -11.44
C GLU A 75 -14.80 9.59 -10.93
N LYS A 76 -15.31 8.63 -10.14
CA LYS A 76 -16.62 8.73 -9.50
C LYS A 76 -16.72 9.92 -8.55
N ILE A 77 -15.72 10.13 -7.69
CA ILE A 77 -15.67 11.25 -6.74
C ILE A 77 -15.64 12.60 -7.48
N ILE A 78 -14.89 12.70 -8.58
CA ILE A 78 -14.83 13.92 -9.39
C ILE A 78 -16.19 14.21 -10.05
N GLN A 79 -16.89 13.18 -10.53
CA GLN A 79 -18.20 13.31 -11.17
C GLN A 79 -19.29 13.70 -10.16
N GLU A 80 -19.35 13.02 -9.03
CA GLU A 80 -20.38 13.23 -8.00
C GLU A 80 -20.08 14.46 -7.13
N LYS A 81 -18.83 14.96 -7.13
CA LYS A 81 -18.32 16.03 -6.26
C LYS A 81 -18.54 15.77 -4.76
N GLU A 82 -18.78 14.52 -4.40
CA GLU A 82 -18.99 14.07 -3.02
C GLU A 82 -17.93 13.05 -2.64
N ILE A 83 -17.37 13.20 -1.44
CA ILE A 83 -16.40 12.25 -0.89
C ILE A 83 -17.17 11.20 -0.08
N PRO A 84 -17.04 9.90 -0.42
CA PRO A 84 -17.70 8.85 0.35
C PRO A 84 -17.07 8.75 1.74
N SER A 85 -17.88 8.40 2.74
CA SER A 85 -17.42 8.26 4.13
C SER A 85 -16.47 7.07 4.33
N VAL A 86 -16.56 6.02 3.51
CA VAL A 86 -15.72 4.82 3.61
C VAL A 86 -15.32 4.33 2.22
N ILE A 87 -14.04 4.02 2.03
CA ILE A 87 -13.52 3.34 0.85
C ILE A 87 -12.70 2.13 1.30
N ASN A 88 -13.09 0.94 0.84
CA ASN A 88 -12.32 -0.29 1.03
C ASN A 88 -11.72 -0.71 -0.31
N LEU A 89 -10.39 -0.65 -0.40
CA LEU A 89 -9.64 -0.99 -1.61
C LEU A 89 -8.75 -2.20 -1.35
N PRO A 90 -8.65 -3.15 -2.31
CA PRO A 90 -7.79 -4.31 -2.17
C PRO A 90 -6.32 -3.88 -2.08
N LEU A 91 -5.62 -4.39 -1.08
CA LEU A 91 -4.19 -4.12 -0.90
C LEU A 91 -3.40 -4.80 -2.03
N LYS A 92 -2.48 -4.06 -2.66
CA LYS A 92 -1.57 -4.62 -3.64
C LYS A 92 -0.68 -5.66 -2.98
N GLN A 93 -0.88 -6.93 -3.33
CA GLN A 93 -0.01 -8.01 -2.90
C GLN A 93 1.35 -7.83 -3.57
N LYS A 94 2.42 -7.69 -2.77
CA LYS A 94 3.78 -7.72 -3.32
C LYS A 94 4.02 -9.10 -3.91
N ILE A 95 4.22 -9.17 -5.23
CA ILE A 95 4.70 -10.38 -5.88
C ILE A 95 6.17 -10.51 -5.48
N ASP A 96 6.46 -11.29 -4.45
CA ASP A 96 7.82 -11.58 -4.05
C ASP A 96 8.47 -12.45 -5.13
N ASN A 97 9.26 -11.83 -6.01
CA ASN A 97 10.15 -12.50 -6.97
C ASN A 97 11.35 -13.17 -6.27
N THR A 98 11.18 -13.56 -5.01
CA THR A 98 12.17 -14.28 -4.24
C THR A 98 12.18 -15.72 -4.74
N PRO A 99 13.34 -16.26 -5.18
CA PRO A 99 13.42 -17.65 -5.57
C PRO A 99 12.92 -18.55 -4.43
N LYS A 100 12.15 -19.57 -4.79
CA LYS A 100 11.62 -20.57 -3.85
C LYS A 100 12.26 -21.91 -4.16
N CYS A 101 12.46 -22.71 -3.12
CA CYS A 101 12.94 -24.07 -3.30
C CYS A 101 11.90 -24.89 -4.08
N PRO A 102 12.27 -25.56 -5.19
CA PRO A 102 11.33 -26.37 -5.98
C PRO A 102 10.81 -27.60 -5.21
N THR A 103 11.53 -28.04 -4.17
CA THR A 103 11.17 -29.23 -3.39
C THR A 103 10.25 -28.91 -2.22
N CYS A 104 10.41 -27.77 -1.54
CA CYS A 104 9.68 -27.47 -0.31
C CYS A 104 9.03 -26.07 -0.26
N GLY A 105 9.21 -25.25 -1.30
CA GLY A 105 8.66 -23.89 -1.35
C GLY A 105 9.36 -22.86 -0.44
N SER A 106 10.35 -23.27 0.35
CA SER A 106 11.06 -22.37 1.26
C SER A 106 11.85 -21.29 0.49
N THR A 107 11.80 -20.05 0.97
CA THR A 107 12.59 -18.91 0.48
C THR A 107 13.99 -18.86 1.09
N ASN A 108 14.31 -19.74 2.04
CA ASN A 108 15.61 -19.80 2.72
C ASN A 108 16.61 -20.59 1.86
N ILE A 109 17.22 -19.88 0.91
CA ILE A 109 18.12 -20.43 -0.11
C ILE A 109 19.48 -19.73 -0.04
N GLU A 110 20.54 -20.49 -0.16
CA GLU A 110 21.93 -20.01 -0.17
C GLU A 110 22.62 -20.37 -1.47
N LYS A 111 23.41 -19.44 -2.02
CA LYS A 111 24.27 -19.73 -3.16
C LYS A 111 25.43 -20.62 -2.70
N ILE A 112 25.67 -21.72 -3.40
CA ILE A 112 26.83 -22.58 -3.13
C ILE A 112 28.08 -21.79 -3.54
N SER A 113 28.94 -21.47 -2.57
CA SER A 113 30.14 -20.66 -2.80
C SER A 113 31.14 -21.38 -3.73
N MET A 114 31.87 -20.60 -4.54
CA MET A 114 32.86 -21.14 -5.48
C MET A 114 33.95 -21.98 -4.78
N THR A 115 34.31 -21.65 -3.54
CA THR A 115 35.27 -22.42 -2.74
C THR A 115 34.76 -23.84 -2.45
N LYS A 116 33.46 -23.99 -2.14
CA LYS A 116 32.84 -25.31 -1.94
C LYS A 116 32.76 -26.11 -3.24
N LYS A 117 32.55 -25.44 -4.38
CA LYS A 117 32.56 -26.06 -5.72
C LYS A 117 33.95 -26.55 -6.12
N ALA A 118 34.98 -25.72 -5.92
CA ALA A 118 36.35 -26.04 -6.25
C ALA A 118 36.88 -27.22 -5.43
N PHE A 119 36.57 -27.26 -4.13
CA PHE A 119 36.98 -28.36 -3.25
C PHE A 119 36.28 -29.68 -3.62
N GLY A 120 34.97 -29.65 -3.89
CA GLY A 120 34.22 -30.83 -4.34
C GLY A 120 34.68 -31.36 -5.70
N GLY A 121 35.02 -30.47 -6.64
CA GLY A 121 35.54 -30.82 -7.97
C GLY A 121 36.98 -31.35 -7.96
N ALA A 122 37.80 -30.91 -7.00
CA ALA A 122 39.16 -31.41 -6.82
C ALA A 122 39.20 -32.81 -6.16
N MET A 123 38.27 -33.11 -5.24
CA MET A 123 38.27 -34.40 -4.54
C MET A 123 37.51 -35.52 -5.26
N PHE A 124 36.43 -35.21 -6.00
CA PHE A 124 35.57 -36.22 -6.65
C PHE A 124 35.48 -36.07 -8.18
N GLY A 125 36.31 -35.21 -8.78
CA GLY A 125 36.23 -34.87 -10.20
C GLY A 125 34.97 -34.06 -10.56
N LEU A 126 34.75 -33.86 -11.86
CA LEU A 126 33.62 -33.07 -12.41
C LEU A 126 32.22 -33.62 -12.07
N PHE A 127 32.13 -34.77 -11.38
CA PHE A 127 30.87 -35.44 -11.04
C PHE A 127 30.34 -35.10 -9.64
N SER A 128 30.99 -34.20 -8.89
CA SER A 128 30.48 -33.76 -7.59
C SER A 128 29.18 -32.95 -7.73
N SER A 129 28.16 -33.29 -6.93
CA SER A 129 26.83 -32.63 -6.94
C SER A 129 26.91 -31.11 -6.67
N ASP A 130 28.00 -30.66 -6.06
CA ASP A 130 28.22 -29.25 -5.71
C ASP A 130 28.78 -28.44 -6.88
N VAL A 131 29.37 -29.08 -7.90
CA VAL A 131 29.88 -28.42 -9.10
C VAL A 131 28.73 -28.00 -10.02
N ARG A 132 27.73 -28.89 -10.21
CA ARG A 132 26.59 -28.67 -11.11
C ARG A 132 25.52 -27.73 -10.54
N ASN A 133 25.24 -27.82 -9.23
CA ASN A 133 24.18 -27.06 -8.59
C ASN A 133 24.69 -25.69 -8.12
N THR A 134 23.87 -24.65 -8.18
CA THR A 134 24.26 -23.26 -7.84
C THR A 134 23.63 -22.78 -6.54
N MET A 135 22.50 -23.35 -6.16
CA MET A 135 21.71 -22.97 -4.99
C MET A 135 21.45 -24.19 -4.09
N LYS A 136 21.36 -23.94 -2.78
CA LYS A 136 21.00 -24.92 -1.77
C LYS A 136 19.90 -24.35 -0.88
N CYS A 137 18.83 -25.11 -0.65
CA CYS A 137 17.85 -24.75 0.36
C CYS A 137 18.39 -25.08 1.76
N LYS A 138 18.36 -24.10 2.69
CA LYS A 138 18.73 -24.34 4.10
C LYS A 138 17.66 -25.09 4.88
N ASN A 139 16.41 -25.08 4.40
CA ASN A 139 15.29 -25.73 5.06
C ASN A 139 15.23 -27.24 4.79
N CYS A 140 15.22 -27.66 3.52
CA CYS A 140 15.14 -29.08 3.16
C CYS A 140 16.47 -29.69 2.67
N GLY A 141 17.51 -28.89 2.47
CA GLY A 141 18.81 -29.36 1.99
C GLY A 141 18.92 -29.63 0.49
N ALA A 142 17.83 -29.53 -0.28
CA ALA A 142 17.83 -29.70 -1.74
C ALA A 142 18.83 -28.75 -2.42
N LYS A 143 19.51 -29.23 -3.46
CA LYS A 143 20.49 -28.47 -4.26
C LYS A 143 20.06 -28.47 -5.73
N TRP A 144 20.12 -27.32 -6.40
CA TRP A 144 19.80 -27.14 -7.82
C TRP A 144 20.60 -26.00 -8.45
#